data_AF-A0A2E5WSI0-F1
#
_entry.id   AF-A0A2E5WSI0-F1
#
_cell.length_a   1.000
_cell.length_b   1.000
_cell.length_c   1.000
_cell.angle_alpha   90.00
_cell.angle_beta   90.00
_cell.angle_gamma   90.00
#
_symmetry.space_group_name_H-M   'P 1'
#
loop_
_entity.id
_entity.type
_entity.pdbx_description
1 polymer ?
#
loop_
_entity_poly.entity_id
_entity_poly.type
_entity_poly.pdbx_seq_one_letter_code
_entity_poly.pdbx_strand_id
1 'polypeptide(L)'
;MGLPAVRLNSQPIDLRPRTPQLPAPVQPTPLPDLQPAPNAPIIDAATQDRILRRRAQYHERRAAMQHVKRLRKFTLIDPRAITRAYDAKRQALAQFAKPDQPLPHKLAAAKNNVLDEVKNLAQSVRRRFEAEERALATALRQMREDDPGFAEKSLRNAVAAAEQRPAEPVKDTEKLPILSKTVDLGYLDPIRRGNLKPALPGKITSPVTIPEGLTPAERDNPESIQEALQLQALMDFKKQRALQKVKDAQERAAIQAQSATNSQKSEQLKELVELYISEQITYEEYYRRRRSILGKPATALNPK
;
A
#
# COMPACT_ATOMS: atom_id res chain seq x y z
N MET A 1 27.29 42.91 33.48
CA MET A 1 26.57 42.97 34.77
C MET A 1 25.11 42.66 34.48
N GLY A 2 24.64 41.42 34.33
CA GLY A 2 24.84 40.24 35.17
C GLY A 2 23.48 39.90 35.79
N LEU A 3 22.54 39.36 35.00
CA LEU A 3 21.25 38.89 35.50
C LEU A 3 21.25 37.35 35.60
N PRO A 4 20.69 36.77 36.67
CA PRO A 4 21.00 35.42 37.13
C PRO A 4 20.30 34.32 36.33
N ALA A 5 21.03 33.21 36.18
CA ALA A 5 20.59 31.96 35.61
C ALA A 5 19.50 31.30 36.47
N VAL A 6 18.29 31.17 35.91
CA VAL A 6 17.25 30.29 36.46
C VAL A 6 17.51 28.88 35.92
N ARG A 7 18.06 28.02 36.78
CA ARG A 7 18.21 26.58 36.52
C ARG A 7 16.82 25.95 36.35
N LEU A 8 16.47 25.58 35.13
CA LEU A 8 15.37 24.66 34.87
C LEU A 8 15.82 23.26 35.31
N ASN A 9 15.31 22.81 36.45
CA ASN A 9 15.43 21.43 36.91
C ASN A 9 14.69 20.51 35.92
N SER A 10 15.43 19.96 34.96
CA SER A 10 14.98 18.87 34.10
C SER A 10 15.05 17.55 34.89
N GLN A 11 13.95 17.17 35.53
CA GLN A 11 13.77 15.79 35.98
C GLN A 11 13.02 15.01 34.88
N PRO A 12 13.55 13.86 34.41
CA PRO A 12 12.84 13.03 33.45
C PRO A 12 11.59 12.42 34.10
N ILE A 13 10.44 12.60 33.47
CA ILE A 13 9.18 11.97 33.89
C ILE A 13 9.27 10.49 33.52
N ASP A 14 9.45 9.65 34.54
CA ASP A 14 9.52 8.19 34.41
C ASP A 14 8.11 7.62 34.18
N LEU A 15 7.80 7.21 32.95
CA LEU A 15 6.47 6.74 32.50
C LEU A 15 6.27 5.23 32.72
N ARG A 16 6.79 4.66 33.81
CA ARG A 16 6.51 3.26 34.16
C ARG A 16 5.19 3.18 34.95
N PRO A 17 4.26 2.28 34.59
CA PRO A 17 3.06 2.05 35.38
C PRO A 17 3.47 1.57 36.78
N ARG A 18 3.10 2.34 37.81
CA ARG A 18 3.21 1.92 39.21
C ARG A 18 2.33 0.68 39.40
N THR A 19 2.93 -0.49 39.40
CA THR A 19 2.30 -1.69 39.95
C THR A 19 1.94 -1.41 41.41
N PRO A 20 0.70 -1.66 41.85
CA PRO A 20 0.39 -1.61 43.28
C PRO A 20 1.19 -2.72 43.97
N GLN A 21 2.23 -2.34 44.71
CA GLN A 21 2.90 -3.23 45.65
C GLN A 21 1.83 -3.75 46.61
N LEU A 22 1.61 -5.08 46.61
CA LEU A 22 0.90 -5.74 47.69
C LEU A 22 1.66 -5.44 49.00
N PRO A 23 0.98 -5.11 50.11
CA PRO A 23 1.64 -4.98 51.40
C PRO A 23 2.27 -6.33 51.78
N ALA A 24 3.51 -6.28 52.26
CA ALA A 24 4.25 -7.43 52.75
C ALA A 24 3.45 -8.19 53.82
N PRO A 25 3.55 -9.53 53.89
CA PRO A 25 2.88 -10.31 54.91
C PRO A 25 3.44 -9.93 56.28
N VAL A 26 2.60 -9.32 57.11
CA VAL A 26 2.88 -9.11 58.53
C VAL A 26 2.96 -10.49 59.18
N GLN A 27 4.13 -10.86 59.68
CA GLN A 27 4.29 -12.05 60.50
C GLN A 27 3.36 -11.96 61.71
N PRO A 28 2.64 -13.02 62.08
CA PRO A 28 1.80 -12.99 63.27
C PRO A 28 2.69 -12.93 64.52
N THR A 29 2.63 -11.79 65.22
CA THR A 29 3.08 -11.64 66.60
C THR A 29 2.34 -12.67 67.46
N PRO A 30 3.02 -13.47 68.30
CA PRO A 30 2.32 -14.38 69.21
C PRO A 30 1.47 -13.57 70.19
N LEU A 31 0.17 -13.85 70.23
CA LEU A 31 -0.73 -13.33 71.25
C LEU A 31 -0.30 -13.88 72.62
N PRO A 32 -0.08 -13.02 73.63
CA PRO A 32 0.07 -13.49 75.01
C PRO A 32 -1.28 -14.02 75.52
N ASP A 33 -1.20 -15.08 76.32
CA ASP A 33 -2.31 -15.74 76.98
C ASP A 33 -3.27 -14.74 77.64
N LEU A 34 -4.50 -14.69 77.11
CA LEU A 34 -5.64 -14.05 77.77
C LEU A 34 -6.62 -15.16 78.15
N GLN A 35 -6.43 -15.67 79.36
CA GLN A 35 -7.46 -16.40 80.10
C GLN A 35 -8.77 -15.59 80.09
N PRO A 36 -9.92 -16.18 79.73
CA PRO A 36 -11.17 -15.45 79.69
C PRO A 36 -11.57 -15.04 81.10
N ALA A 37 -11.72 -13.72 81.30
CA ALA A 37 -12.25 -13.15 82.52
C ALA A 37 -13.65 -13.73 82.82
N PRO A 38 -13.95 -14.09 84.08
CA PRO A 38 -15.09 -14.94 84.44
C PRO A 38 -16.49 -14.32 84.32
N ASN A 39 -16.62 -13.10 83.76
CA ASN A 39 -17.88 -12.35 83.72
C ASN A 39 -18.16 -11.70 82.35
N ALA A 40 -17.92 -12.42 81.24
CA ALA A 40 -18.52 -12.04 79.97
C ALA A 40 -20.01 -12.42 80.01
N PRO A 41 -20.97 -11.49 79.78
CA PRO A 41 -22.36 -11.88 79.67
C PRO A 41 -22.47 -12.91 78.54
N ILE A 42 -23.13 -14.04 78.80
CA ILE A 42 -23.44 -15.04 77.78
C ILE A 42 -24.43 -14.37 76.82
N ILE A 43 -23.90 -13.73 75.77
CA ILE A 43 -24.74 -13.11 74.75
C ILE A 43 -25.29 -14.25 73.91
N ASP A 44 -26.59 -14.51 74.03
CA ASP A 44 -27.30 -15.51 73.23
C ASP A 44 -26.96 -15.37 71.74
N ALA A 45 -26.81 -16.50 71.04
CA ALA A 45 -26.49 -16.53 69.61
C ALA A 45 -27.44 -15.65 68.78
N ALA A 46 -28.73 -15.61 69.16
CA ALA A 46 -29.74 -14.75 68.53
C ALA A 46 -29.45 -13.24 68.69
N THR A 47 -28.87 -12.85 69.83
CA THR A 47 -28.48 -11.47 70.11
C THR A 47 -27.22 -11.08 69.33
N GLN A 48 -26.26 -12.00 69.20
CA GLN A 48 -25.08 -11.81 68.34
C GLN A 48 -25.48 -11.66 66.86
N ASP A 49 -26.38 -12.51 66.37
CA ASP A 49 -26.91 -12.43 65.00
C ASP A 49 -27.61 -11.09 64.74
N ARG A 50 -28.38 -10.60 65.70
CA ARG A 50 -29.05 -9.29 65.60
C ARG A 50 -28.05 -8.15 65.51
N ILE A 51 -26.94 -8.22 66.26
CA ILE A 51 -25.86 -7.22 66.21
C ILE A 51 -25.15 -7.26 64.85
N LEU A 52 -24.85 -8.46 64.33
CA LEU A 52 -24.23 -8.63 63.02
C LEU A 52 -25.11 -8.11 61.89
N ARG A 53 -26.42 -8.41 61.91
CA ARG A 53 -27.38 -7.88 60.93
C ARG A 53 -27.45 -6.35 60.96
N ARG A 54 -27.46 -5.75 62.16
CA ARG A 54 -27.44 -4.27 62.29
C ARG A 54 -26.15 -3.66 61.74
N ARG A 55 -24.99 -4.30 61.96
CA ARG A 55 -23.72 -3.84 61.41
C ARG A 55 -23.72 -3.93 59.88
N ALA A 56 -24.18 -5.06 59.32
CA ALA A 56 -24.29 -5.23 57.87
C ALA A 56 -25.19 -4.15 57.24
N GLN A 57 -26.39 -3.91 57.80
CA GLN A 57 -27.29 -2.86 57.35
C GLN A 57 -26.67 -1.46 57.43
N TYR A 58 -25.87 -1.16 58.46
CA TYR A 58 -25.18 0.13 58.57
C TYR A 58 -24.13 0.30 57.47
N HIS A 59 -23.35 -0.75 57.17
CA HIS A 59 -22.38 -0.73 56.09
C HIS A 59 -23.04 -0.58 54.71
N GLU A 60 -24.14 -1.28 54.46
CA GLU A 60 -24.93 -1.14 53.24
C GLU A 60 -25.47 0.29 53.05
N ARG A 61 -26.08 0.87 54.09
CA ARG A 61 -26.56 2.26 54.06
C ARG A 61 -25.43 3.25 53.79
N ARG A 62 -24.27 3.06 54.42
CA ARG A 62 -23.10 3.92 54.20
C ARG A 62 -22.56 3.80 52.78
N ALA A 63 -22.51 2.59 52.21
CA ALA A 63 -22.11 2.37 50.83
C ALA A 63 -23.08 3.03 49.84
N ALA A 64 -24.39 2.90 50.05
CA ALA A 64 -25.42 3.54 49.24
C ALA A 64 -25.30 5.08 49.26
N MET A 65 -25.09 5.68 50.44
CA MET A 65 -24.88 7.12 50.57
C MET A 65 -23.61 7.60 49.86
N GLN A 66 -22.53 6.82 49.90
CA GLN A 66 -21.32 7.13 49.13
C GLN A 66 -21.55 7.04 47.62
N HIS A 67 -22.35 6.06 47.16
CA HIS A 67 -22.74 5.94 45.76
C HIS A 67 -23.53 7.15 45.28
N VAL A 68 -24.56 7.57 46.03
CA VAL A 68 -25.34 8.79 45.73
C VAL A 68 -24.46 10.04 45.73
N LYS A 69 -23.51 10.17 46.66
CA LYS A 69 -22.55 11.28 46.69
C LYS A 69 -21.63 11.29 45.47
N ARG A 70 -21.19 10.13 44.98
CA ARG A 70 -20.42 10.00 43.73
C ARG A 70 -21.27 10.38 42.52
N LEU A 71 -22.51 9.93 42.44
CA LEU A 71 -23.45 10.31 41.37
C LEU A 71 -23.69 11.82 41.32
N ARG A 72 -23.85 12.49 42.48
CA ARG A 72 -23.98 13.96 42.55
C ARG A 72 -22.72 14.72 42.11
N LYS A 73 -21.54 14.11 42.10
CA LYS A 73 -20.35 14.76 41.51
C LYS A 73 -20.43 14.81 39.98
N PHE A 74 -21.14 13.88 39.35
CA PHE A 74 -21.35 13.86 37.90
C PHE A 74 -22.46 14.83 37.44
N THR A 75 -23.23 15.43 38.35
CA THR A 75 -24.25 16.44 37.97
C THR A 75 -23.70 17.87 37.93
N LEU A 76 -22.44 18.09 38.31
CA LEU A 76 -21.73 19.38 38.21
C LEU A 76 -20.72 19.37 37.06
N ILE A 77 -21.15 18.92 35.88
CA ILE A 77 -20.33 19.12 34.68
C ILE A 77 -20.53 20.57 34.25
N ASP A 78 -19.53 21.40 34.53
CA ASP A 78 -19.53 22.80 34.13
C ASP A 78 -19.54 22.89 32.58
N PRO A 79 -20.56 23.49 31.94
CA PRO A 79 -20.63 23.60 30.49
C PRO A 79 -19.42 24.36 29.91
N ARG A 80 -18.78 25.22 30.71
CA ARG A 80 -17.54 25.90 30.32
C ARG A 80 -16.33 24.95 30.25
N ALA A 81 -16.31 23.90 31.06
CA ALA A 81 -15.27 22.88 30.99
C ALA A 81 -15.45 21.99 29.74
N ILE A 82 -16.69 21.66 29.38
CA ILE A 82 -17.01 20.89 28.17
C ILE A 82 -16.58 21.66 26.91
N THR A 83 -16.94 22.93 26.82
CA THR A 83 -16.58 23.78 25.67
C THR A 83 -15.06 23.93 25.52
N ARG A 84 -14.35 24.19 26.63
CA ARG A 84 -12.87 24.22 26.62
C ARG A 84 -12.24 22.89 26.19
N ALA A 85 -12.79 21.76 26.63
CA ALA A 85 -12.31 20.44 26.20
C ALA A 85 -12.54 20.20 24.71
N TYR A 86 -13.69 20.65 24.18
CA TYR A 86 -13.99 20.60 22.74
C TYR A 86 -13.06 21.51 21.93
N ASP A 87 -12.81 22.74 22.39
CA ASP A 87 -11.92 23.67 21.72
C ASP A 87 -10.46 23.18 21.74
N ALA A 88 -10.00 22.64 22.86
CA ALA A 88 -8.68 22.02 22.97
C ALA A 88 -8.55 20.81 22.02
N LYS A 89 -9.59 19.96 21.94
CA LYS A 89 -9.62 18.83 21.00
C LYS A 89 -9.60 19.31 19.55
N ARG A 90 -10.34 20.37 19.23
CA ARG A 90 -10.37 20.98 17.88
C ARG A 90 -9.01 21.57 17.51
N GLN A 91 -8.34 22.25 18.44
CA GLN A 91 -7.00 22.81 18.22
C GLN A 91 -5.94 21.72 18.05
N ALA A 92 -5.98 20.66 18.86
CA ALA A 92 -5.08 19.51 18.71
C ALA A 92 -5.28 18.84 17.33
N LEU A 93 -6.53 18.61 16.91
CA LEU A 93 -6.82 18.07 15.58
C LEU A 93 -6.36 19.00 14.45
N ALA A 94 -6.47 20.32 14.63
CA ALA A 94 -5.97 21.29 13.65
C ALA A 94 -4.44 21.27 13.50
N GLN A 95 -3.70 20.90 14.56
CA GLN A 95 -2.25 20.69 14.49
C GLN A 95 -1.92 19.43 13.68
N PHE A 96 -2.67 18.34 13.83
CA PHE A 96 -2.51 17.13 13.01
C PHE A 96 -3.00 17.30 11.57
N ALA A 97 -3.96 18.18 11.33
CA ALA A 97 -4.51 18.47 10.00
C ALA A 97 -3.61 19.37 9.14
N LYS A 98 -2.58 19.99 9.72
CA LYS A 98 -1.58 20.79 9.00
C LYS A 98 -0.26 20.01 8.88
N PRO A 99 -0.15 18.99 8.01
CA PRO A 99 1.17 18.44 7.70
C PRO A 99 2.00 19.53 7.02
N ASP A 100 3.22 19.78 7.51
CA ASP A 100 4.15 20.81 6.98
C ASP A 100 4.35 20.74 5.45
N GLN A 101 4.16 19.55 4.88
CA GLN A 101 3.93 19.37 3.44
C GLN A 101 2.89 18.27 3.24
N PRO A 102 1.95 18.43 2.29
CA PRO A 102 0.99 17.39 1.96
C PRO A 102 1.72 16.12 1.51
N LEU A 103 1.27 14.95 2.00
CA LEU A 103 1.80 13.62 1.63
C LEU A 103 2.13 13.43 0.13
N PRO A 104 1.31 13.89 -0.84
CA PRO A 104 1.67 13.79 -2.26
C PRO A 104 2.99 14.47 -2.62
N HIS A 105 3.31 15.63 -2.02
CA HIS A 105 4.57 16.32 -2.28
C HIS A 105 5.78 15.57 -1.72
N LYS A 106 5.68 14.99 -0.52
CA LYS A 106 6.75 14.15 0.06
C LYS A 106 7.00 12.90 -0.79
N LEU A 107 5.93 12.28 -1.28
CA LEU A 107 6.02 11.10 -2.12
C LEU A 107 6.61 11.45 -3.50
N ALA A 108 6.26 12.60 -4.07
CA ALA A 108 6.86 13.09 -5.31
C ALA A 108 8.35 13.39 -5.15
N ALA A 109 8.75 14.06 -4.06
CA ALA A 109 10.15 14.35 -3.77
C ALA A 109 10.98 13.05 -3.59
N ALA A 110 10.46 12.08 -2.83
CA ALA A 110 11.11 10.79 -2.65
C ALA A 110 11.28 10.04 -3.98
N LYS A 111 10.27 10.06 -4.86
CA LYS A 111 10.38 9.46 -6.21
C LYS A 111 11.45 10.13 -7.05
N ASN A 112 11.51 11.45 -7.04
CA ASN A 112 12.52 12.20 -7.82
C ASN A 112 13.93 11.88 -7.33
N ASN A 113 14.15 11.82 -6.01
CA ASN A 113 15.46 11.45 -5.44
C ASN A 113 15.89 10.05 -5.90
N VAL A 114 14.99 9.06 -5.83
CA VAL A 114 15.29 7.70 -6.30
C VAL A 114 15.59 7.67 -7.81
N LEU A 115 14.86 8.43 -8.61
CA LEU A 115 15.13 8.51 -10.05
C LEU A 115 16.52 9.10 -10.33
N ASP A 116 16.93 10.10 -9.57
CA ASP A 116 18.25 10.71 -9.74
C ASP A 116 19.38 9.80 -9.25
N GLU A 117 19.18 9.05 -8.17
CA GLU A 117 20.10 7.99 -7.75
C GLU A 117 20.28 6.91 -8.83
N VAL A 118 19.19 6.44 -9.43
CA VAL A 118 19.24 5.44 -10.51
C VAL A 118 19.96 5.99 -11.74
N LYS A 119 19.72 7.26 -12.12
CA LYS A 119 20.45 7.90 -13.23
C LYS A 119 21.94 7.99 -12.94
N ASN A 120 22.31 8.38 -11.72
CA ASN A 120 23.71 8.48 -11.31
C ASN A 120 24.38 7.10 -11.32
N LEU A 121 23.68 6.07 -10.85
CA LEU A 121 24.17 4.69 -10.91
C LEU A 121 24.37 4.23 -12.35
N ALA A 122 23.38 4.44 -13.23
CA ALA A 122 23.48 4.11 -14.65
C ALA A 122 24.67 4.82 -15.33
N GLN A 123 24.89 6.10 -15.02
CA GLN A 123 26.05 6.85 -15.52
C GLN A 123 27.37 6.26 -15.02
N SER A 124 27.45 5.88 -13.74
CA SER A 124 28.67 5.29 -13.18
C SER A 124 28.99 3.93 -13.81
N VAL A 125 27.97 3.10 -14.05
CA VAL A 125 28.11 1.82 -14.75
C VAL A 125 28.58 2.03 -16.17
N ARG A 126 27.97 2.97 -16.91
CA ARG A 126 28.40 3.31 -18.27
C ARG A 126 29.86 3.76 -18.33
N ARG A 127 30.29 4.63 -17.40
CA ARG A 127 31.69 5.08 -17.32
C ARG A 127 32.66 3.93 -17.02
N ARG A 128 32.25 2.95 -16.21
CA ARG A 128 33.05 1.74 -15.95
C ARG A 128 33.22 0.91 -17.21
N PHE A 129 32.12 0.65 -17.94
CA PHE A 129 32.21 -0.05 -19.22
C PHE A 129 33.09 0.69 -20.23
N GLU A 130 32.95 2.00 -20.38
CA GLU A 130 33.82 2.79 -21.27
C GLU A 130 35.29 2.74 -20.86
N ALA A 131 35.59 2.68 -19.56
CA ALA A 131 36.95 2.52 -19.05
C ALA A 131 37.50 1.10 -19.28
N GLU A 132 36.68 0.08 -19.08
CA GLU A 132 37.01 -1.33 -19.36
C GLU A 132 37.26 -1.55 -20.84
N GLU A 133 36.41 -1.01 -21.73
CA GLU A 133 36.60 -1.07 -23.19
C GLU A 133 37.92 -0.43 -23.60
N ARG A 134 38.27 0.73 -23.03
CA ARG A 134 39.57 1.37 -23.28
C ARG A 134 40.73 0.52 -22.77
N ALA A 135 40.61 -0.06 -21.57
CA ALA A 135 41.63 -0.93 -21.01
C ALA A 135 41.84 -2.20 -21.86
N LEU A 136 40.75 -2.82 -22.33
CA LEU A 136 40.79 -3.96 -23.24
C LEU A 136 41.41 -3.57 -24.59
N ALA A 137 41.06 -2.40 -25.13
CA ALA A 137 41.66 -1.91 -26.37
C ALA A 137 43.16 -1.66 -26.21
N THR A 138 43.61 -1.10 -25.07
CA THR A 138 45.04 -0.94 -24.78
C THR A 138 45.75 -2.27 -24.61
N ALA A 139 45.14 -3.24 -23.93
CA ALA A 139 45.69 -4.58 -23.77
C ALA A 139 45.81 -5.31 -25.12
N LEU A 140 44.78 -5.24 -25.97
CA LEU A 140 44.81 -5.78 -27.33
C LEU A 140 45.89 -5.13 -28.19
N ARG A 141 46.10 -3.83 -28.02
CA ARG A 141 47.18 -3.12 -28.72
C ARG A 141 48.55 -3.60 -28.25
N GLN A 142 48.77 -3.72 -26.95
CA GLN A 142 50.02 -4.26 -26.39
C GLN A 142 50.28 -5.68 -26.89
N MET A 143 49.29 -6.57 -26.84
CA MET A 143 49.44 -7.94 -27.33
C MET A 143 49.78 -8.03 -28.83
N ARG A 144 49.33 -7.07 -29.65
CA ARG A 144 49.71 -6.98 -31.08
C ARG A 144 51.09 -6.40 -31.30
N GLU A 145 51.53 -5.49 -30.42
CA GLU A 145 52.89 -4.93 -30.44
C GLU A 145 53.92 -5.99 -30.01
N ASP A 146 53.59 -6.81 -29.01
CA ASP A 146 54.43 -7.92 -28.54
C ASP A 146 54.49 -9.08 -29.55
N ASP A 147 53.37 -9.38 -30.23
CA ASP A 147 53.26 -10.46 -31.23
C ASP A 147 52.47 -9.98 -32.47
N PRO A 148 53.14 -9.61 -33.59
CA PRO A 148 52.48 -9.13 -34.81
C PRO A 148 51.49 -10.13 -35.44
N GLY A 149 51.71 -11.43 -35.21
CA GLY A 149 50.85 -12.53 -35.67
C GLY A 149 49.74 -12.95 -34.68
N PHE A 150 49.56 -12.23 -33.58
CA PHE A 150 48.62 -12.57 -32.50
C PHE A 150 47.18 -12.78 -33.01
N ALA A 151 46.71 -11.90 -33.91
CA ALA A 151 45.36 -11.99 -34.44
C ALA A 151 45.10 -13.29 -35.22
N GLU A 152 45.99 -13.67 -36.14
CA GLU A 152 45.86 -14.92 -36.90
C GLU A 152 45.98 -16.16 -36.02
N LYS A 153 46.92 -16.15 -35.07
CA LYS A 153 47.08 -17.25 -34.10
C LYS A 153 45.82 -17.41 -33.23
N SER A 154 45.23 -16.31 -32.76
CA SER A 154 44.00 -16.32 -31.97
C SER A 154 42.80 -16.86 -32.75
N LEU A 155 42.69 -16.51 -34.04
CA LEU A 155 41.63 -17.03 -34.92
C LEU A 155 41.78 -18.53 -35.16
N ARG A 156 43.00 -19.00 -35.44
CA ARG A 156 43.28 -20.44 -35.59
C ARG A 156 42.96 -21.21 -34.30
N ASN A 157 43.33 -20.67 -33.15
CA ASN A 157 43.03 -21.29 -31.86
C ASN A 157 41.52 -21.29 -31.56
N ALA A 158 40.79 -20.23 -31.91
CA ALA A 158 39.34 -20.17 -31.74
C ALA A 158 38.63 -21.18 -32.66
N VAL A 159 39.06 -21.32 -33.91
CA VAL A 159 38.56 -22.34 -34.84
C VAL A 159 38.87 -23.74 -34.32
N ALA A 160 40.10 -24.02 -33.90
CA ALA A 160 40.47 -25.31 -33.32
C ALA A 160 39.67 -25.62 -32.04
N ALA A 161 39.42 -24.62 -31.18
CA ALA A 161 38.61 -24.79 -29.97
C ALA A 161 37.12 -25.00 -30.28
N ALA A 162 36.60 -24.35 -31.33
CA ALA A 162 35.24 -24.56 -31.82
C ALA A 162 35.08 -25.93 -32.49
N GLU A 163 36.07 -26.42 -33.22
CA GLU A 163 36.10 -27.75 -33.81
C GLU A 163 36.22 -28.86 -32.75
N GLN A 164 36.94 -28.60 -31.65
CA GLN A 164 37.05 -29.52 -30.51
C GLN A 164 35.78 -29.57 -29.64
N ARG A 165 34.93 -28.54 -29.69
CA ARG A 165 33.62 -28.55 -29.04
C ARG A 165 32.59 -29.09 -30.02
N PRO A 166 32.08 -30.33 -29.87
CA PRO A 166 30.94 -30.76 -30.68
C PRO A 166 29.79 -29.76 -30.47
N ALA A 167 29.04 -29.47 -31.53
CA ALA A 167 27.90 -28.57 -31.46
C ALA A 167 26.94 -29.02 -30.35
N GLU A 168 27.03 -28.41 -29.17
CA GLU A 168 26.04 -28.62 -28.14
C GLU A 168 24.73 -28.03 -28.68
N PRO A 169 23.67 -28.84 -28.83
CA PRO A 169 22.38 -28.30 -29.22
C PRO A 169 21.98 -27.25 -28.18
N VAL A 170 21.55 -26.07 -28.63
CA VAL A 170 21.06 -24.99 -27.77
C VAL A 170 19.76 -25.47 -27.12
N LYS A 171 19.86 -26.15 -25.98
CA LYS A 171 18.72 -26.71 -25.24
C LYS A 171 17.89 -25.64 -24.53
N ASP A 172 18.42 -24.41 -24.44
CA ASP A 172 17.76 -23.30 -23.75
C ASP A 172 16.49 -22.82 -24.47
N THR A 173 16.33 -23.14 -25.76
CA THR A 173 15.09 -22.84 -26.51
C THR A 173 14.01 -23.90 -26.34
N GLU A 174 14.33 -25.10 -25.87
CA GLU A 174 13.36 -26.21 -25.72
C GLU A 174 12.35 -25.96 -24.59
N LYS A 175 12.67 -25.07 -23.64
CA LYS A 175 11.84 -24.74 -22.48
C LYS A 175 11.06 -23.43 -22.62
N LEU A 176 11.18 -22.74 -23.76
CA LEU A 176 10.40 -21.53 -24.00
C LEU A 176 8.96 -21.93 -24.37
N PRO A 177 7.93 -21.24 -23.83
CA PRO A 177 6.56 -21.51 -24.23
C PRO A 177 6.43 -21.27 -25.74
N ILE A 178 6.02 -22.31 -26.47
CA ILE A 178 5.72 -22.20 -27.90
C ILE A 178 4.57 -21.21 -28.04
N LEU A 179 4.88 -20.01 -28.53
CA LEU A 179 3.85 -19.01 -28.81
C LEU A 179 2.97 -19.57 -29.94
N SER A 180 1.66 -19.64 -29.70
CA SER A 180 0.65 -20.22 -30.60
C SER A 180 0.52 -19.56 -31.99
N LYS A 181 1.39 -18.59 -32.30
CA LYS A 181 1.46 -17.86 -33.58
C LYS A 181 2.85 -17.88 -34.22
N THR A 182 3.76 -18.73 -33.75
CA THR A 182 5.02 -18.94 -34.46
C THR A 182 4.78 -19.89 -35.63
N VAL A 183 5.10 -19.42 -36.82
CA VAL A 183 5.23 -20.29 -37.99
C VAL A 183 6.47 -21.13 -37.71
N ASP A 184 6.35 -22.45 -37.72
CA ASP A 184 7.49 -23.35 -37.70
C ASP A 184 8.35 -23.03 -38.92
N LEU A 185 9.39 -22.21 -38.73
CA LEU A 185 10.48 -22.09 -39.69
C LEU A 185 11.37 -23.31 -39.53
N GLY A 186 10.81 -24.48 -39.82
CA GLY A 186 11.59 -25.67 -40.06
C GLY A 186 12.40 -25.43 -41.32
N TYR A 187 13.72 -25.36 -41.20
CA TYR A 187 14.60 -25.60 -42.33
C TYR A 187 14.21 -26.97 -42.89
N LEU A 188 13.59 -26.97 -44.07
CA LEU A 188 13.19 -28.18 -44.78
C LEU A 188 14.44 -29.05 -44.99
N ASP A 189 14.54 -30.16 -44.26
CA ASP A 189 15.43 -31.26 -44.63
C ASP A 189 15.03 -31.72 -46.05
N PRO A 190 15.90 -31.58 -47.07
CA PRO A 190 15.52 -31.85 -48.46
C PRO A 190 15.26 -33.35 -48.74
N ILE A 191 15.52 -34.24 -47.78
CA ILE A 191 15.58 -35.69 -48.00
C ILE A 191 14.24 -36.39 -47.72
N ARG A 192 13.28 -35.75 -47.03
CA ARG A 192 12.00 -36.40 -46.66
C ARG A 192 10.76 -35.68 -47.19
N ARG A 193 10.73 -35.42 -48.51
CA ARG A 193 9.51 -35.00 -49.22
C ARG A 193 8.65 -36.22 -49.54
N GLY A 194 7.92 -36.70 -48.56
CA GLY A 194 6.92 -37.74 -48.77
C GLY A 194 5.99 -37.86 -47.58
N ASN A 195 4.79 -37.29 -47.72
CA ASN A 195 3.59 -37.61 -46.92
C ASN A 195 3.41 -36.96 -45.55
N LEU A 196 3.51 -35.63 -45.44
CA LEU A 196 2.88 -34.92 -44.32
C LEU A 196 1.94 -33.84 -44.85
N LYS A 197 0.65 -34.19 -44.95
CA LYS A 197 -0.42 -33.18 -45.08
C LYS A 197 -0.56 -32.48 -43.72
N PRO A 198 -0.66 -31.14 -43.66
CA PRO A 198 -0.91 -30.46 -42.40
C PRO A 198 -2.35 -30.78 -41.96
N ALA A 199 -2.48 -31.54 -40.88
CA ALA A 199 -3.78 -31.75 -40.25
C ALA A 199 -4.24 -30.40 -39.67
N LEU A 200 -5.36 -29.88 -40.17
CA LEU A 200 -6.06 -28.76 -39.55
C LEU A 200 -6.42 -29.15 -38.12
N PRO A 201 -6.17 -28.29 -37.10
CA PRO A 201 -6.53 -28.63 -35.73
C PRO A 201 -8.06 -28.65 -35.63
N GLY A 202 -8.60 -29.84 -35.33
CA GLY A 202 -10.00 -30.02 -34.97
C GLY A 202 -10.37 -29.16 -33.78
N LYS A 203 -11.62 -28.69 -33.75
CA LYS A 203 -12.23 -27.97 -32.62
C LYS A 203 -11.96 -28.74 -31.32
N ILE A 204 -11.08 -28.21 -30.49
CA ILE A 204 -10.86 -28.71 -29.13
C ILE A 204 -12.06 -28.26 -28.32
N THR A 205 -13.02 -29.16 -28.13
CA THR A 205 -13.93 -29.11 -26.99
C THR A 205 -13.05 -29.20 -25.74
N SER A 206 -12.95 -28.10 -25.00
CA SER A 206 -12.14 -27.97 -23.80
C SER A 206 -12.47 -29.06 -22.77
N PRO A 207 -11.53 -29.95 -22.41
CA PRO A 207 -11.57 -30.60 -21.12
C PRO A 207 -11.03 -29.62 -20.05
N VAL A 208 -11.47 -29.81 -18.81
CA VAL A 208 -11.11 -29.03 -17.63
C VAL A 208 -9.59 -28.76 -17.59
N THR A 209 -9.23 -27.48 -17.57
CA THR A 209 -7.84 -27.01 -17.57
C THR A 209 -7.17 -27.39 -16.25
N ILE A 210 -6.29 -28.38 -16.29
CA ILE A 210 -5.33 -28.62 -15.21
C ILE A 210 -4.31 -27.46 -15.27
N PRO A 211 -3.99 -26.79 -14.15
CA PRO A 211 -3.06 -25.67 -14.16
C PRO A 211 -1.68 -26.10 -14.68
N GLU A 212 -1.20 -25.42 -15.71
CA GLU A 212 0.15 -25.61 -16.26
C GLU A 212 1.19 -25.20 -15.21
N GLY A 213 2.09 -26.13 -14.87
CA GLY A 213 3.20 -25.89 -13.93
C GLY A 213 3.49 -27.04 -12.96
N LEU A 214 2.54 -27.98 -12.77
CA LEU A 214 2.72 -29.12 -11.86
C LEU A 214 3.58 -30.21 -12.49
N THR A 215 4.63 -30.63 -11.78
CA THR A 215 5.42 -31.82 -12.11
C THR A 215 4.52 -33.07 -12.06
N PRO A 216 4.83 -34.16 -12.79
CA PRO A 216 3.98 -35.36 -12.79
C PRO A 216 3.68 -35.91 -11.39
N ALA A 217 4.63 -35.79 -10.46
CA ALA A 217 4.48 -36.24 -9.06
C ALA A 217 3.53 -35.37 -8.22
N GLU A 218 3.35 -34.10 -8.58
CA GLU A 218 2.42 -33.20 -7.88
C GLU A 218 0.99 -33.38 -8.42
N ARG A 219 0.82 -33.75 -9.69
CA ARG A 219 -0.51 -34.01 -10.29
C ARG A 219 -1.31 -35.13 -9.62
N ASP A 220 -0.64 -36.04 -8.94
CA ASP A 220 -1.28 -37.15 -8.24
C ASP A 220 -1.67 -36.78 -6.78
N ASN A 221 -1.22 -35.62 -6.29
CA ASN A 221 -1.51 -35.15 -4.93
C ASN A 221 -2.69 -34.16 -4.94
N PRO A 222 -3.84 -34.48 -4.31
CA PRO A 222 -5.05 -33.66 -4.37
C PRO A 222 -4.88 -32.28 -3.70
N GLU A 223 -4.00 -32.18 -2.69
CA GLU A 223 -3.72 -30.92 -1.99
C GLU A 223 -2.99 -29.92 -2.90
N SER A 224 -2.01 -30.37 -3.68
CA SER A 224 -1.26 -29.51 -4.59
C SER A 224 -2.12 -28.99 -5.76
N ILE A 225 -3.12 -29.77 -6.20
CA ILE A 225 -4.11 -29.33 -7.19
C ILE A 225 -4.97 -28.20 -6.62
N GLN A 226 -5.40 -28.31 -5.36
CA GLN A 226 -6.17 -27.26 -4.70
C GLN A 226 -5.36 -25.98 -4.55
N GLU A 227 -4.09 -26.08 -4.16
CA GLU A 227 -3.18 -24.93 -4.07
C GLU A 227 -2.98 -24.25 -5.42
N ALA A 228 -2.76 -25.03 -6.49
CA ALA A 228 -2.61 -24.50 -7.84
C ALA A 228 -3.89 -23.80 -8.33
N LEU A 229 -5.07 -24.36 -8.04
CA LEU A 229 -6.37 -23.74 -8.35
C LEU A 229 -6.58 -22.44 -7.58
N GLN A 230 -6.22 -22.40 -6.29
CA GLN A 230 -6.31 -21.19 -5.49
C GLN A 230 -5.38 -20.08 -6.00
N LEU A 231 -4.15 -20.44 -6.37
CA LEU A 231 -3.20 -19.50 -6.97
C LEU A 231 -3.71 -18.97 -8.32
N GLN A 232 -4.29 -19.83 -9.15
CA GLN A 232 -4.89 -19.42 -10.42
C GLN A 232 -6.07 -18.47 -10.22
N ALA A 233 -6.97 -18.78 -9.29
CA ALA A 233 -8.10 -17.91 -8.94
C ALA A 233 -7.62 -16.53 -8.44
N LEU A 234 -6.54 -16.50 -7.65
CA LEU A 234 -5.94 -15.26 -7.18
C LEU A 234 -5.31 -14.45 -8.32
N MET A 235 -4.63 -15.12 -9.24
CA MET A 235 -4.06 -14.48 -10.44
C MET A 235 -5.16 -13.89 -11.33
N ASP A 236 -6.25 -14.61 -11.55
CA ASP A 236 -7.36 -14.12 -12.36
C ASP A 236 -8.11 -12.97 -11.68
N PHE A 237 -8.28 -13.03 -10.36
CA PHE A 237 -8.80 -11.89 -9.58
C PHE A 237 -7.92 -10.64 -9.73
N LYS A 238 -6.58 -10.79 -9.64
CA LYS A 238 -5.64 -9.68 -9.84
C LYS A 238 -5.74 -9.10 -11.25
N LYS A 239 -5.86 -9.95 -12.27
CA LYS A 239 -6.07 -9.52 -13.67
C LYS A 239 -7.37 -8.72 -13.82
N GLN A 240 -8.49 -9.22 -13.30
CA GLN A 240 -9.77 -8.53 -13.35
C GLN A 240 -9.70 -7.16 -12.65
N ARG A 241 -9.08 -7.09 -11.47
CA ARG A 241 -8.90 -5.84 -10.74
C ARG A 241 -8.01 -4.84 -11.49
N ALA A 242 -6.99 -5.31 -12.19
CA ALA A 242 -6.14 -4.46 -13.03
C ALA A 242 -6.93 -3.87 -14.21
N LEU A 243 -7.75 -4.69 -14.90
CA LEU A 243 -8.63 -4.22 -15.96
C LEU A 243 -9.64 -3.19 -15.46
N GLN A 244 -10.21 -3.40 -14.27
CA GLN A 244 -11.16 -2.44 -13.69
C GLN A 244 -10.50 -1.10 -13.39
N LYS A 245 -9.28 -1.09 -12.84
CA LYS A 245 -8.53 0.17 -12.65
C LYS A 245 -8.28 0.93 -13.95
N VAL A 246 -8.03 0.21 -15.06
CA VAL A 246 -7.86 0.83 -16.38
C VAL A 246 -9.17 1.48 -16.84
N LYS A 247 -10.30 0.79 -16.68
CA LYS A 247 -11.62 1.35 -17.00
C LYS A 247 -11.94 2.59 -16.15
N ASP A 248 -11.74 2.50 -14.84
CA ASP A 248 -11.95 3.63 -13.93
C ASP A 248 -11.07 4.83 -14.30
N ALA A 249 -9.83 4.59 -14.71
CA ALA A 249 -8.91 5.64 -15.15
C ALA A 249 -9.38 6.29 -16.48
N GLN A 250 -9.87 5.49 -17.43
CA GLN A 250 -10.43 5.98 -18.68
C GLN A 250 -11.69 6.83 -18.44
N GLU A 251 -12.60 6.37 -17.57
CA GLU A 251 -13.81 7.12 -17.19
C GLU A 251 -13.44 8.46 -16.53
N ARG A 252 -12.47 8.46 -15.61
CA ARG A 252 -11.98 9.70 -14.98
C ARG A 252 -11.37 10.66 -16.00
N ALA A 253 -10.58 10.15 -16.95
CA ALA A 253 -10.00 10.97 -18.00
C ALA A 253 -11.08 11.57 -18.91
N ALA A 254 -12.13 10.80 -19.25
CA ALA A 254 -13.27 11.30 -20.01
C ALA A 254 -14.03 12.41 -19.27
N ILE A 255 -14.29 12.24 -17.96
CA ILE A 255 -14.93 13.26 -17.12
C ILE A 255 -14.08 14.54 -17.07
N GLN A 256 -12.76 14.43 -16.94
CA GLN A 256 -11.85 15.57 -16.95
C GLN A 256 -11.78 16.28 -18.31
N ALA A 257 -11.75 15.52 -19.41
CA ALA A 257 -11.84 16.11 -20.74
C ALA A 257 -13.18 16.85 -20.94
N GLN A 258 -14.26 16.31 -20.41
CA GLN A 258 -15.58 16.94 -20.50
C GLN A 258 -15.71 18.17 -19.58
N SER A 259 -15.09 18.18 -18.40
CA SER A 259 -15.05 19.37 -17.56
C SER A 259 -14.19 20.48 -18.18
N ALA A 260 -13.04 20.14 -18.79
CA ALA A 260 -12.20 21.10 -19.50
C ALA A 260 -12.93 21.76 -20.68
N THR A 261 -13.63 20.96 -21.49
CA THR A 261 -14.45 21.48 -22.59
C THR A 261 -15.61 22.35 -22.11
N ASN A 262 -16.26 22.01 -20.98
CA ASN A 262 -17.29 22.86 -20.38
C ASN A 262 -16.72 24.18 -19.82
N SER A 263 -15.52 24.16 -19.23
CA SER A 263 -14.83 25.37 -18.78
C SER A 263 -14.56 26.31 -19.94
N GLN A 264 -14.00 25.79 -21.04
CA GLN A 264 -13.76 26.56 -22.26
C GLN A 264 -15.06 27.15 -22.83
N LYS A 265 -16.15 26.37 -22.90
CA LYS A 265 -17.46 26.88 -23.32
C LYS A 265 -17.96 28.00 -22.41
N SER A 266 -17.71 27.92 -21.11
CA SER A 266 -18.12 28.94 -20.14
C SER A 266 -17.35 30.25 -20.32
N GLU A 267 -16.06 30.18 -20.62
CA GLU A 267 -15.21 31.34 -20.93
C GLU A 267 -15.68 32.01 -22.22
N GLN A 268 -15.87 31.23 -23.29
CA GLN A 268 -16.39 31.74 -24.57
C GLN A 268 -17.78 32.39 -24.44
N LEU A 269 -18.63 31.88 -23.54
CA LEU A 269 -19.94 32.49 -23.26
C LEU A 269 -19.81 33.81 -22.50
N LYS A 270 -18.85 33.94 -21.57
CA LYS A 270 -18.58 35.21 -20.88
C LYS A 270 -18.06 36.26 -21.86
N GLU A 271 -17.09 35.90 -22.70
CA GLU A 271 -16.56 36.77 -23.75
C GLU A 271 -17.66 37.23 -24.71
N LEU A 272 -18.57 36.34 -25.11
CA LEU A 272 -19.72 36.72 -25.94
C LEU A 272 -20.65 37.71 -25.28
N VAL A 273 -20.89 37.57 -23.98
CA VAL A 273 -21.73 38.50 -23.21
C VAL A 273 -21.05 39.86 -23.13
N GLU A 274 -19.73 39.91 -22.90
CA GLU A 274 -18.96 41.15 -22.91
C GLU A 274 -18.98 41.86 -24.26
N LEU A 275 -18.83 41.10 -25.37
CA LEU A 275 -18.95 41.64 -26.74
C LEU A 275 -20.36 42.22 -27.02
N TYR A 276 -21.40 41.59 -26.49
CA TYR A 276 -22.78 42.08 -26.63
C TYR A 276 -23.03 43.34 -25.81
N ILE A 277 -22.56 43.37 -24.55
CA ILE A 277 -22.70 44.53 -23.66
C ILE A 277 -21.91 45.74 -24.20
N SER A 278 -20.75 45.50 -24.81
CA SER A 278 -19.94 46.55 -25.45
C SER A 278 -20.44 46.97 -26.84
N GLU A 279 -21.63 46.51 -27.25
CA GLU A 279 -22.30 46.83 -28.53
C GLU A 279 -21.48 46.47 -29.78
N GLN A 280 -20.50 45.57 -29.66
CA GLN A 280 -19.65 45.14 -30.78
C GLN A 280 -20.31 44.08 -31.67
N ILE A 281 -21.37 43.42 -31.17
CA ILE A 281 -22.13 42.41 -31.91
C ILE A 281 -23.63 42.69 -31.80
N THR A 282 -24.37 42.36 -32.86
CA THR A 282 -25.83 42.49 -32.89
C THR A 282 -26.52 41.35 -32.14
N TYR A 283 -27.78 41.56 -31.77
CA TYR A 283 -28.62 40.56 -31.10
C TYR A 283 -28.67 39.22 -31.85
N GLU A 284 -28.86 39.24 -33.17
CA GLU A 284 -28.93 38.02 -33.98
C GLU A 284 -27.60 37.24 -33.98
N GLU A 285 -26.47 37.95 -34.04
CA GLU A 285 -25.15 37.35 -33.98
C GLU A 285 -24.86 36.71 -32.63
N TYR A 286 -25.26 37.35 -31.54
CA TYR A 286 -25.12 36.80 -30.19
C TYR A 286 -25.80 35.43 -30.07
N TYR A 287 -27.07 35.32 -30.46
CA TYR A 287 -27.79 34.03 -30.37
C TYR A 287 -27.26 32.98 -31.34
N ARG A 288 -26.78 33.39 -32.53
CA ARG A 288 -26.14 32.48 -33.50
C ARG A 288 -24.85 31.88 -32.93
N ARG A 289 -23.95 32.73 -32.39
CA ARG A 289 -22.67 32.29 -31.80
C ARG A 289 -22.89 31.49 -30.52
N ARG A 290 -23.83 31.90 -29.66
CA ARG A 290 -24.24 31.15 -28.46
C ARG A 290 -24.72 29.73 -28.79
N ARG A 291 -25.51 29.56 -29.86
CA ARG A 291 -25.91 28.23 -30.36
C ARG A 291 -24.73 27.39 -30.82
N SER A 292 -23.73 28.00 -31.45
CA SER A 292 -22.54 27.30 -31.91
C SER A 292 -21.71 26.76 -30.74
N ILE A 293 -21.57 27.54 -29.66
CA ILE A 293 -20.77 27.15 -28.48
C ILE A 293 -21.46 26.09 -27.64
N LEU A 294 -22.77 26.25 -27.41
CA LEU A 294 -23.55 25.26 -26.65
C LEU A 294 -23.73 23.95 -27.43
N GLY A 295 -23.66 23.99 -28.76
CA GLY A 295 -24.07 22.89 -29.63
C GLY A 295 -25.58 22.70 -29.62
N LYS A 296 -26.14 21.97 -30.59
CA LYS A 296 -27.58 21.68 -30.61
C LYS A 296 -27.98 21.02 -29.27
N PRO A 297 -28.99 21.52 -28.53
CA PRO A 297 -29.62 20.70 -27.51
C PRO A 297 -30.28 19.52 -28.22
N ALA A 298 -30.01 18.29 -27.75
CA ALA A 298 -30.81 17.13 -28.10
C ALA A 298 -32.24 17.37 -27.63
N THR A 299 -33.06 17.97 -28.49
CA THR A 299 -34.50 18.10 -28.31
C THR A 299 -35.15 17.54 -29.55
N ALA A 300 -35.33 16.21 -29.55
CA ALA A 300 -36.47 15.60 -30.20
C ALA A 300 -37.71 16.04 -29.41
N LEU A 301 -38.16 17.27 -29.66
CA LEU A 301 -39.53 17.66 -29.37
C LEU A 301 -40.34 17.21 -30.57
N ASN A 302 -40.94 16.01 -30.46
CA ASN A 302 -42.06 15.61 -31.30
C ASN A 302 -43.18 16.65 -31.11
N PRO A 303 -43.61 17.37 -32.15
CA PRO A 303 -44.91 18.01 -32.12
C PRO A 303 -45.98 16.92 -32.19
N LYS A 304 -47.06 17.15 -31.45
CA LYS A 304 -48.26 16.31 -31.35
C LYS A 304 -48.87 15.95 -32.70
#